data_AF-A0A1H7XTQ5-F1
#
_entry.id   AF-A0A1H7XTQ5-F1
#
_cell.length_a   1.000
_cell.length_b   1.000
_cell.length_c   1.000
_cell.angle_alpha   90.00
_cell.angle_beta   90.00
_cell.angle_gamma   90.00
#
_symmetry.space_group_name_H-M   'P 1'
#
loop_
_entity.id
_entity.type
_entity.pdbx_description
1 polymer ?
#
loop_
_entity_poly.entity_id
_entity_poly.type
_entity_poly.pdbx_seq_one_letter_code
_entity_poly.pdbx_strand_id
1 'polypeptide(L)'
;MPSVIFYIIPELKTYEDKVLKAKGASLALEKRLYEELFDQLLPRLGELQLASMILSELDVLTNLAERAESLDYVAPTFTANRTINIKQGRHPVVENVLKAPFIANPVFLNEQRHLLVVTGPNMGGKSTYMRQIALITLMAHIGSFVPAESAEIGTIDRIFTRIGASDDLASGRSTFMVEMTEMANILHQATANSLVLIDEIGRGTSTYDGLSLAWACAEWLAQKTRSLTLFATHYFELTSLPEQLKGVANVHLDAREHNDNIVFMHTVQEGAASKSYGLAVASLAGVPKQVVKLAKQKLATLEQISHQTVDLDKNPQESLFEIPNNIIMDTPPALEMLQNINPDELTPRQALDALYKLKDKL
;
A
#
# COMPACT_ATOMS: atom_id res chain seq x y z
N MET A 1 62.18 -31.30 -25.16
CA MET A 1 61.48 -31.76 -26.38
C MET A 1 62.32 -31.33 -27.57
N PRO A 2 62.68 -32.23 -28.49
CA PRO A 2 63.47 -31.84 -29.65
C PRO A 2 62.64 -30.90 -30.53
N SER A 3 63.25 -29.78 -30.89
CA SER A 3 62.66 -28.78 -31.77
C SER A 3 62.39 -29.40 -33.13
N VAL A 4 61.12 -29.48 -33.53
CA VAL A 4 60.75 -29.93 -34.88
C VAL A 4 60.99 -28.78 -35.86
N ILE A 5 61.72 -29.05 -36.94
CA ILE A 5 61.97 -28.09 -38.02
C ILE A 5 61.06 -28.46 -39.19
N PHE A 6 60.19 -27.52 -39.58
CA PHE A 6 59.36 -27.64 -40.78
C PHE A 6 60.15 -27.15 -41.99
N TYR A 7 60.10 -27.93 -43.08
CA TYR A 7 60.74 -27.61 -44.36
C TYR A 7 59.67 -27.43 -45.44
N ILE A 8 59.94 -26.57 -46.42
CA ILE A 8 59.08 -26.36 -47.58
C ILE A 8 59.86 -26.66 -48.86
N ILE A 9 59.24 -27.40 -49.78
CA ILE A 9 59.80 -27.68 -51.11
C ILE A 9 59.19 -26.74 -52.16
N PRO A 10 59.90 -26.41 -53.26
CA PRO A 10 59.41 -25.48 -54.27
C PRO A 10 58.01 -25.82 -54.82
N GLU A 11 57.74 -27.11 -55.08
CA GLU A 11 56.43 -27.60 -55.54
C GLU A 11 55.32 -27.32 -54.51
N LEU A 12 55.58 -27.61 -53.23
CA LEU A 12 54.61 -27.37 -52.16
C LEU A 12 54.35 -25.87 -51.98
N LYS A 13 55.37 -25.02 -52.13
CA LYS A 13 55.20 -23.56 -52.10
C LYS A 13 54.33 -23.05 -53.24
N THR A 14 54.51 -23.57 -54.46
CA THR A 14 53.66 -23.20 -55.60
C THR A 14 52.21 -23.66 -55.43
N TYR A 15 51.99 -24.83 -54.83
CA TYR A 15 50.65 -25.32 -54.51
C TYR A 15 50.00 -24.51 -53.39
N GLU A 16 50.76 -24.19 -52.33
CA GLU A 16 50.33 -23.34 -51.22
C GLU A 16 49.87 -21.96 -51.74
N ASP A 17 50.67 -21.31 -52.59
CA ASP A 17 50.30 -20.02 -53.20
C ASP A 17 49.01 -20.12 -54.03
N LYS A 18 48.82 -21.22 -54.77
CA LYS A 18 47.60 -21.46 -55.56
C LYS A 18 46.38 -21.67 -54.65
N VAL A 19 46.53 -22.45 -53.59
CA VAL A 19 45.47 -22.71 -52.60
C VAL A 19 45.11 -21.42 -51.86
N LEU A 20 46.09 -20.64 -51.41
CA LEU A 20 45.85 -19.38 -50.71
C LEU A 20 45.14 -18.35 -51.62
N LYS A 21 45.55 -18.24 -52.88
CA LYS A 21 44.87 -17.39 -53.88
C LYS A 21 43.42 -17.84 -54.13
N ALA A 22 43.20 -19.15 -54.30
CA ALA A 22 41.86 -19.70 -54.49
C ALA A 22 40.96 -19.48 -53.26
N LYS A 23 41.50 -19.68 -52.05
CA LYS A 23 40.79 -19.40 -50.79
C LYS A 23 40.42 -17.92 -50.67
N GLY A 24 41.36 -17.02 -50.98
CA GLY A 24 41.12 -15.58 -50.99
C GLY A 24 40.03 -15.18 -51.98
N ALA A 25 40.09 -15.71 -53.20
CA ALA A 25 39.07 -15.47 -54.23
C ALA A 25 37.69 -16.03 -53.83
N SER A 26 37.65 -17.24 -53.26
CA SER A 26 36.41 -17.86 -52.77
C SER A 26 35.75 -17.02 -51.67
N LEU A 27 36.51 -16.58 -50.67
CA LEU A 27 35.99 -15.78 -49.57
C LEU A 27 35.54 -14.38 -50.04
N ALA A 28 36.27 -13.78 -50.99
CA ALA A 28 35.88 -12.49 -51.58
C ALA A 28 34.56 -12.63 -52.37
N LEU A 29 34.40 -13.71 -53.12
CA LEU A 29 33.16 -14.01 -53.83
C LEU A 29 32.00 -14.25 -52.86
N GLU A 30 32.21 -15.01 -51.79
CA GLU A 30 31.21 -15.27 -50.76
C GLU A 30 30.71 -13.98 -50.09
N LYS A 31 31.64 -13.08 -49.69
CA LYS A 31 31.27 -11.78 -49.10
C LYS A 31 30.45 -10.93 -50.05
N ARG A 32 30.85 -10.86 -51.33
CA ARG A 32 30.10 -10.11 -52.35
C ARG A 32 28.69 -10.67 -52.51
N LEU A 33 28.55 -12.00 -52.62
CA LEU A 33 27.24 -12.63 -52.73
C LEU A 33 26.38 -12.42 -51.48
N TYR A 34 26.98 -12.42 -50.29
CA TYR A 34 26.29 -12.12 -49.04
C TYR A 34 25.80 -10.66 -48.98
N GLU A 35 26.61 -9.70 -49.44
CA GLU A 35 26.22 -8.30 -49.56
C GLU A 35 25.06 -8.12 -50.55
N GLU A 36 25.11 -8.82 -51.70
CA GLU A 36 24.03 -8.81 -52.71
C GLU A 36 22.70 -9.37 -52.17
N LEU A 37 22.71 -10.20 -51.12
CA LEU A 37 21.46 -10.61 -50.45
C LEU A 37 20.80 -9.42 -49.75
N PHE A 38 21.58 -8.55 -49.11
CA PHE A 38 21.01 -7.36 -48.47
C PHE A 38 20.39 -6.42 -49.49
N ASP A 39 21.03 -6.22 -50.65
CA ASP A 39 20.47 -5.39 -51.73
C ASP A 39 19.11 -5.93 -52.22
N GLN A 40 18.89 -7.25 -52.15
CA GLN A 40 17.60 -7.88 -52.47
C GLN A 40 16.57 -7.80 -51.34
N LEU A 41 17.01 -7.82 -50.08
CA LEU A 41 16.14 -7.81 -48.90
C LEU A 41 15.73 -6.39 -48.46
N LEU A 42 16.64 -5.41 -48.55
CA LEU A 42 16.44 -4.04 -48.10
C LEU A 42 15.21 -3.35 -48.72
N PRO A 43 14.91 -3.52 -50.03
CA PRO A 43 13.67 -2.96 -50.61
C PRO A 43 12.39 -3.49 -49.95
N ARG A 44 12.44 -4.66 -49.30
CA ARG A 44 11.31 -5.29 -48.59
C ARG A 44 11.39 -5.12 -47.07
N LEU A 45 12.33 -4.34 -46.55
CA LEU A 45 12.51 -4.17 -45.10
C LEU A 45 11.21 -3.70 -44.42
N GLY A 46 10.46 -2.80 -45.05
CA GLY A 46 9.17 -2.34 -44.54
C GLY A 46 8.13 -3.46 -44.41
N GLU A 47 8.04 -4.37 -45.39
CA GLU A 47 7.15 -5.54 -45.34
C GLU A 47 7.55 -6.49 -44.20
N LEU A 48 8.85 -6.72 -44.01
CA LEU A 48 9.37 -7.56 -42.93
C LEU A 48 9.13 -6.96 -41.55
N GLN A 49 9.31 -5.65 -41.39
CA GLN A 49 9.02 -4.94 -40.14
C GLN A 49 7.52 -4.99 -39.82
N LEU A 50 6.66 -4.77 -40.81
CA LEU A 50 5.21 -4.90 -40.65
C LEU A 50 4.82 -6.32 -40.24
N ALA A 51 5.36 -7.34 -40.90
CA ALA A 51 5.11 -8.74 -40.56
C ALA A 51 5.53 -9.05 -39.11
N SER A 52 6.68 -8.54 -38.67
CA SER A 52 7.16 -8.68 -37.29
C SER A 52 6.21 -8.04 -36.27
N MET A 53 5.71 -6.83 -36.56
CA MET A 53 4.75 -6.14 -35.68
C MET A 53 3.44 -6.91 -35.57
N ILE A 54 2.90 -7.39 -36.69
CA ILE A 54 1.65 -8.16 -36.72
C ILE A 54 1.80 -9.49 -35.97
N LEU A 55 2.92 -10.20 -36.19
CA LEU A 55 3.20 -11.45 -35.47
C LEU A 55 3.36 -11.22 -33.97
N SER A 56 3.97 -10.10 -33.58
CA SER A 56 4.12 -9.73 -32.17
C SER A 56 2.77 -9.41 -31.52
N GLU A 57 1.88 -8.70 -32.21
CA GLU A 57 0.52 -8.44 -31.73
C GLU A 57 -0.28 -9.74 -31.59
N LEU A 58 -0.21 -10.63 -32.59
CA LEU A 58 -0.86 -11.94 -32.56
C LEU A 58 -0.36 -12.80 -31.37
N ASP A 59 0.95 -12.80 -31.13
CA ASP A 59 1.56 -13.54 -30.01
C ASP A 59 1.04 -13.01 -28.66
N VAL A 60 1.03 -11.69 -28.47
CA VAL A 60 0.50 -11.06 -27.25
C VAL A 60 -0.98 -11.39 -27.05
N LEU A 61 -1.82 -11.23 -28.08
CA LEU A 61 -3.25 -11.51 -27.98
C LEU A 61 -3.52 -13.00 -27.69
N THR A 62 -2.79 -13.90 -28.33
CA THR A 62 -2.91 -15.35 -28.11
C THR A 62 -2.48 -15.72 -26.69
N ASN A 63 -1.39 -15.14 -26.19
CA ASN A 63 -0.96 -15.31 -24.81
C ASN A 63 -2.00 -14.78 -23.81
N LEU A 64 -2.59 -13.60 -24.04
CA LEU A 64 -3.64 -13.07 -23.16
C LEU A 64 -4.90 -13.95 -23.16
N ALA A 65 -5.28 -14.50 -24.31
CA ALA A 65 -6.39 -15.44 -24.42
C ALA A 65 -6.11 -16.76 -23.66
N GLU A 66 -4.92 -17.35 -23.84
CA GLU A 66 -4.51 -18.55 -23.11
C GLU A 66 -4.48 -18.29 -21.59
N ARG A 67 -3.92 -17.14 -21.16
CA ARG A 67 -3.95 -16.78 -19.73
C ARG A 67 -5.36 -16.65 -19.19
N ALA A 68 -6.28 -16.11 -19.98
CA ALA A 68 -7.66 -15.94 -19.56
C ALA A 68 -8.36 -17.27 -19.35
N GLU A 69 -8.17 -18.22 -20.26
CA GLU A 69 -8.73 -19.57 -20.15
C GLU A 69 -8.09 -20.34 -18.98
N SER A 70 -6.76 -20.35 -18.90
CA SER A 70 -6.02 -21.12 -17.90
C SER A 70 -6.15 -20.58 -16.46
N LEU A 71 -6.46 -19.29 -16.27
CA LEU A 71 -6.59 -18.66 -14.94
C LEU A 71 -8.03 -18.26 -14.59
N ASP A 72 -9.00 -18.65 -15.42
CA ASP A 72 -10.42 -18.33 -15.23
C ASP A 72 -10.64 -16.81 -15.11
N TYR A 73 -10.12 -16.05 -16.07
CA TYR A 73 -10.34 -14.60 -16.13
C TYR A 73 -11.55 -14.26 -16.97
N VAL A 74 -12.16 -13.12 -16.69
CA VAL A 74 -13.38 -12.65 -17.36
C VAL A 74 -13.13 -11.38 -18.16
N ALA A 75 -13.86 -11.21 -19.26
CA ALA A 75 -13.79 -9.98 -20.05
C ALA A 75 -14.37 -8.82 -19.23
N PRO A 76 -13.61 -7.74 -18.98
CA PRO A 76 -14.15 -6.56 -18.32
C PRO A 76 -15.12 -5.81 -19.25
N THR A 77 -16.03 -5.05 -18.66
CA THR A 77 -16.90 -4.11 -19.37
C THR A 77 -16.44 -2.68 -19.11
N PHE A 78 -16.55 -1.82 -20.11
CA PHE A 78 -16.15 -0.42 -19.99
C PHE A 78 -17.38 0.49 -19.95
N THR A 79 -17.30 1.53 -19.13
CA THR A 79 -18.33 2.57 -19.02
C THR A 79 -17.71 3.95 -19.09
N ALA A 80 -18.45 4.93 -19.61
CA ALA A 80 -18.04 6.33 -19.60
C ALA A 80 -18.15 6.97 -18.20
N ASN A 81 -18.83 6.30 -17.27
CA ASN A 81 -18.99 6.76 -15.91
C ASN A 81 -17.69 6.58 -15.13
N ARG A 82 -17.49 7.39 -14.10
CA ARG A 82 -16.41 7.19 -13.15
C ARG A 82 -16.81 6.11 -12.14
N THR A 83 -16.40 4.87 -12.40
CA THR A 83 -16.75 3.70 -11.58
C THR A 83 -15.66 2.64 -11.63
N ILE A 84 -15.45 1.94 -10.52
CA ILE A 84 -14.76 0.65 -10.47
C ILE A 84 -15.66 -0.29 -9.69
N ASN A 85 -16.19 -1.29 -10.37
CA ASN A 85 -17.07 -2.29 -9.79
C ASN A 85 -16.53 -3.68 -10.13
N ILE A 86 -15.94 -4.34 -9.13
CA ILE A 86 -15.32 -5.66 -9.28
C ILE A 86 -16.00 -6.61 -8.31
N LYS A 87 -16.51 -7.73 -8.81
CA LYS A 87 -17.04 -8.83 -8.00
C LYS A 87 -16.02 -9.96 -7.92
N GLN A 88 -15.80 -10.48 -6.72
CA GLN A 88 -14.85 -11.57 -6.46
C GLN A 88 -13.48 -11.35 -7.14
N GLY A 89 -12.92 -10.14 -7.00
CA GLY A 89 -11.61 -9.81 -7.53
C GLY A 89 -10.49 -10.53 -6.80
N ARG A 90 -9.52 -11.06 -7.55
CA ARG A 90 -8.34 -11.78 -7.06
C ARG A 90 -7.07 -11.06 -7.47
N HIS A 91 -5.99 -11.25 -6.71
CA HIS A 91 -4.70 -10.67 -7.06
C HIS A 91 -3.96 -11.58 -8.06
N PRO A 92 -3.68 -11.13 -9.30
CA PRO A 92 -3.20 -12.00 -10.40
C PRO A 92 -1.87 -12.71 -10.13
N VAL A 93 -1.00 -12.11 -9.31
CA VAL A 93 0.28 -12.72 -8.89
C VAL A 93 0.13 -13.56 -7.62
N VAL A 94 -0.44 -13.00 -6.55
CA VAL A 94 -0.50 -13.67 -5.24
C VAL A 94 -1.34 -14.94 -5.30
N GLU A 95 -2.39 -15.00 -6.11
CA GLU A 95 -3.22 -16.21 -6.26
C GLU A 95 -2.42 -17.42 -6.76
N ASN A 96 -1.40 -17.19 -7.60
CA ASN A 96 -0.58 -18.25 -8.18
C ASN A 96 0.61 -18.66 -7.30
N VAL A 97 1.03 -17.78 -6.38
CA VAL A 97 2.19 -18.03 -5.49
C VAL A 97 1.76 -18.69 -4.18
N LEU A 98 0.53 -18.44 -3.72
CA LEU A 98 0.02 -19.05 -2.50
C LEU A 98 -0.24 -20.55 -2.70
N LYS A 99 0.16 -21.34 -1.71
CA LYS A 99 -0.20 -22.78 -1.63
C LYS A 99 -1.64 -23.01 -1.19
N ALA A 100 -2.25 -22.00 -0.58
CA ALA A 100 -3.63 -22.02 -0.11
C ALA A 100 -4.53 -21.22 -1.07
N PRO A 101 -5.84 -21.50 -1.10
CA PRO A 101 -6.78 -20.73 -1.93
C PRO A 101 -6.74 -19.23 -1.61
N PHE A 102 -6.71 -18.41 -2.65
CA PHE A 102 -6.82 -16.96 -2.51
C PHE A 102 -8.28 -16.57 -2.23
N ILE A 103 -8.51 -15.69 -1.25
CA ILE A 103 -9.85 -15.19 -0.93
C ILE A 103 -10.17 -13.98 -1.81
N ALA A 104 -11.13 -14.18 -2.70
CA ALA A 104 -11.62 -13.15 -3.61
C ALA A 104 -12.45 -12.08 -2.86
N ASN A 105 -12.34 -10.82 -3.30
CA ASN A 105 -12.96 -9.69 -2.62
C ASN A 105 -13.65 -8.73 -3.60
N PRO A 106 -14.83 -8.20 -3.27
CA PRO A 106 -15.49 -7.19 -4.08
C PRO A 106 -14.88 -5.80 -3.84
N VAL A 107 -15.04 -4.90 -4.81
CA VAL A 107 -14.93 -3.45 -4.59
C VAL A 107 -15.99 -2.72 -5.39
N PHE A 108 -16.55 -1.67 -4.79
CA PHE A 108 -17.42 -0.74 -5.46
C PHE A 108 -17.00 0.70 -5.13
N LEU A 109 -16.54 1.40 -6.17
CA LEU A 109 -16.18 2.81 -6.14
C LEU A 109 -16.95 3.54 -7.24
N ASN A 110 -17.57 4.67 -6.92
CA ASN A 110 -18.24 5.55 -7.88
C ASN A 110 -18.24 7.00 -7.38
N GLU A 111 -18.90 7.92 -8.07
CA GLU A 111 -18.92 9.33 -7.68
C GLU A 111 -19.49 9.62 -6.28
N GLN A 112 -20.44 8.79 -5.83
CA GLN A 112 -21.13 8.89 -4.54
C GLN A 112 -20.46 8.06 -3.43
N ARG A 113 -19.46 7.24 -3.78
CA ARG A 113 -18.68 6.37 -2.90
C ARG A 113 -17.27 6.27 -3.51
N HIS A 114 -16.56 7.38 -3.52
CA HIS A 114 -15.28 7.50 -4.21
C HIS A 114 -14.09 7.35 -3.26
N LEU A 115 -14.26 7.39 -1.93
CA LEU A 115 -13.16 7.12 -1.00
C LEU A 115 -13.54 5.99 -0.02
N LEU A 116 -12.73 4.94 0.02
CA LEU A 116 -12.85 3.88 1.02
C LEU A 116 -11.74 4.02 2.05
N VAL A 117 -12.12 4.22 3.31
CA VAL A 117 -11.20 4.08 4.44
C VAL A 117 -11.08 2.60 4.75
N VAL A 118 -9.90 2.03 4.51
CA VAL A 118 -9.62 0.59 4.65
C VAL A 118 -8.91 0.36 5.98
N THR A 119 -9.58 -0.32 6.91
CA THR A 119 -9.02 -0.65 8.22
C THR A 119 -8.80 -2.15 8.39
N GLY A 120 -8.08 -2.52 9.44
CA GLY A 120 -7.78 -3.92 9.77
C GLY A 120 -6.30 -4.16 10.09
N PRO A 121 -5.96 -5.36 10.57
CA PRO A 121 -4.59 -5.68 10.99
C PRO A 121 -3.59 -5.59 9.82
N ASN A 122 -2.31 -5.35 10.10
CA ASN A 122 -1.26 -5.20 9.07
C ASN A 122 -1.13 -6.46 8.18
N MET A 123 -1.30 -7.65 8.77
CA MET A 123 -1.33 -8.93 8.05
C MET A 123 -2.73 -9.32 7.54
N GLY A 124 -3.73 -8.44 7.67
CA GLY A 124 -5.11 -8.70 7.24
C GLY A 124 -5.28 -8.73 5.72
N GLY A 125 -4.35 -8.13 4.96
CA GLY A 125 -4.37 -8.09 3.50
C GLY A 125 -4.74 -6.73 2.89
N LYS A 126 -4.73 -5.63 3.66
CA LYS A 126 -5.08 -4.27 3.17
C LYS A 126 -4.33 -3.89 1.89
N SER A 127 -3.00 -3.97 1.90
CA SER A 127 -2.17 -3.64 0.73
C SER A 127 -2.40 -4.58 -0.45
N THR A 128 -2.69 -5.86 -0.19
CA THR A 128 -3.00 -6.84 -1.24
C THR A 128 -4.34 -6.51 -1.90
N TYR A 129 -5.35 -6.20 -1.09
CA TYR A 129 -6.68 -5.77 -1.54
C TYR A 129 -6.61 -4.49 -2.39
N MET A 130 -5.80 -3.50 -2.00
CA MET A 130 -5.64 -2.29 -2.81
C MET A 130 -4.89 -2.58 -4.12
N ARG A 131 -3.75 -3.29 -4.05
CA ARG A 131 -2.94 -3.62 -5.23
C ARG A 131 -3.71 -4.44 -6.26
N GLN A 132 -4.55 -5.39 -5.84
CA GLN A 132 -5.34 -6.17 -6.80
C GLN A 132 -6.30 -5.28 -7.60
N ILE A 133 -6.89 -4.24 -6.99
CA ILE A 133 -7.83 -3.34 -7.67
C ILE A 133 -7.09 -2.51 -8.73
N ALA A 134 -5.90 -2.00 -8.39
CA ALA A 134 -5.04 -1.31 -9.36
C ALA A 134 -4.61 -2.23 -10.50
N LEU A 135 -4.21 -3.47 -10.20
CA LEU A 135 -3.79 -4.44 -11.20
C LEU A 135 -4.94 -4.85 -12.12
N ILE A 136 -6.13 -5.12 -11.58
CA ILE A 136 -7.33 -5.42 -12.39
C ILE A 136 -7.67 -4.24 -13.30
N THR A 137 -7.61 -3.01 -12.77
CA THR A 137 -7.87 -1.79 -13.55
C THR A 137 -6.85 -1.64 -14.68
N LEU A 138 -5.56 -1.88 -14.42
CA LEU A 138 -4.51 -1.84 -15.43
C LEU A 138 -4.67 -2.94 -16.48
N MET A 139 -4.96 -4.17 -16.05
CA MET A 139 -5.18 -5.32 -16.93
C MET A 139 -6.35 -5.08 -17.89
N ALA A 140 -7.44 -4.48 -17.41
CA ALA A 140 -8.53 -4.07 -18.28
C ALA A 140 -8.05 -3.08 -19.35
N HIS A 141 -7.31 -2.03 -18.97
CA HIS A 141 -6.85 -0.99 -19.91
C HIS A 141 -5.77 -1.45 -20.90
N ILE A 142 -5.06 -2.55 -20.65
CA ILE A 142 -4.17 -3.18 -21.67
C ILE A 142 -4.93 -4.10 -22.63
N GLY A 143 -6.25 -4.26 -22.47
CA GLY A 143 -7.09 -5.12 -23.32
C GLY A 143 -7.10 -6.60 -22.89
N SER A 144 -6.65 -6.93 -21.68
CA SER A 144 -6.68 -8.28 -21.13
C SER A 144 -8.02 -8.59 -20.44
N PHE A 145 -8.33 -9.87 -20.34
CA PHE A 145 -9.29 -10.38 -19.36
C PHE A 145 -8.72 -10.19 -17.93
N VAL A 146 -9.58 -10.18 -16.92
CA VAL A 146 -9.21 -9.85 -15.54
C VAL A 146 -9.61 -10.92 -14.51
N PRO A 147 -8.86 -11.07 -13.40
CA PRO A 147 -9.11 -12.06 -12.35
C PRO A 147 -10.30 -11.68 -11.45
N ALA A 148 -11.52 -11.83 -11.95
CA ALA A 148 -12.76 -11.51 -11.22
C ALA A 148 -13.91 -12.43 -11.67
N GLU A 149 -15.03 -12.41 -10.96
CA GLU A 149 -16.30 -12.97 -11.46
C GLU A 149 -16.95 -12.01 -12.47
N SER A 150 -16.85 -10.70 -12.21
CA SER A 150 -17.25 -9.65 -13.15
C SER A 150 -16.49 -8.37 -12.83
N ALA A 151 -16.15 -7.58 -13.86
CA ALA A 151 -15.54 -6.26 -13.69
C ALA A 151 -16.18 -5.24 -14.64
N GLU A 152 -16.60 -4.11 -14.09
CA GLU A 152 -17.01 -2.90 -14.82
C GLU A 152 -16.04 -1.78 -14.45
N ILE A 153 -15.32 -1.28 -15.45
CA ILE A 153 -14.26 -0.28 -15.30
C ILE A 153 -14.64 0.98 -16.06
N GLY A 154 -14.68 2.08 -15.34
CA GLY A 154 -14.97 3.41 -15.84
C GLY A 154 -13.76 4.10 -16.45
N THR A 155 -13.93 5.39 -16.75
CA THR A 155 -12.82 6.23 -17.23
C THR A 155 -11.80 6.48 -16.12
N ILE A 156 -10.61 5.90 -16.25
CA ILE A 156 -9.47 6.12 -15.35
C ILE A 156 -8.33 6.78 -16.12
N ASP A 157 -7.85 7.94 -15.66
CA ASP A 157 -6.77 8.66 -16.33
C ASP A 157 -5.37 8.27 -15.82
N ARG A 158 -5.24 8.04 -14.51
CA ARG A 158 -3.98 7.70 -13.85
C ARG A 158 -4.22 6.83 -12.62
N ILE A 159 -3.24 5.97 -12.33
CA ILE A 159 -3.16 5.22 -11.08
C ILE A 159 -2.02 5.81 -10.25
N PHE A 160 -2.35 6.33 -9.07
CA PHE A 160 -1.39 6.83 -8.09
C PHE A 160 -1.27 5.85 -6.94
N THR A 161 -0.04 5.60 -6.50
CA THR A 161 0.22 4.71 -5.38
C THR A 161 1.20 5.36 -4.40
N ARG A 162 0.78 5.49 -3.15
CA ARG A 162 1.65 5.62 -2.00
C ARG A 162 1.53 4.35 -1.17
N ILE A 163 2.16 3.28 -1.64
CA ILE A 163 2.27 2.02 -0.92
C ILE A 163 3.75 1.83 -0.64
N GLY A 164 4.14 1.82 0.64
CA GLY A 164 5.55 1.87 1.06
C GLY A 164 6.45 0.93 0.26
N ALA A 165 7.52 1.48 -0.30
CA ALA A 165 8.66 0.73 -0.79
C ALA A 165 9.61 0.48 0.38
N SER A 166 10.22 -0.70 0.39
CA SER A 166 11.34 -1.07 1.28
C SER A 166 12.36 0.06 1.35
N ASP A 167 12.77 0.41 2.57
CA ASP A 167 13.64 1.54 2.91
C ASP A 167 14.79 1.73 1.91
N ASP A 168 14.73 2.82 1.14
CA ASP A 168 15.88 3.29 0.38
C ASP A 168 16.79 4.13 1.29
N LEU A 169 17.51 3.41 2.16
CA LEU A 169 18.52 3.96 3.07
C LEU A 169 19.69 4.64 2.33
N ALA A 170 19.78 4.52 1.00
CA ALA A 170 20.89 5.06 0.21
C ALA A 170 20.69 6.54 -0.20
N SER A 171 19.48 7.11 -0.07
CA SER A 171 19.15 8.43 -0.63
C SER A 171 19.48 9.64 0.28
N GLY A 172 19.87 9.42 1.54
CA GLY A 172 20.18 10.50 2.49
C GLY A 172 18.98 11.41 2.86
N ARG A 173 17.76 11.06 2.42
CA ARG A 173 16.51 11.76 2.73
C ARG A 173 15.76 11.01 3.83
N SER A 174 15.10 11.74 4.74
CA SER A 174 14.19 11.13 5.72
C SER A 174 13.08 10.37 5.00
N THR A 175 12.78 9.15 5.44
CA THR A 175 11.68 8.32 4.90
C THR A 175 10.35 9.06 4.92
N PHE A 176 10.12 9.86 5.95
CA PHE A 176 8.95 10.74 6.06
C PHE A 176 8.93 11.85 5.00
N MET A 177 10.08 12.43 4.64
CA MET A 177 10.13 13.47 3.60
C MET A 177 9.83 12.89 2.21
N VAL A 178 10.31 11.67 1.92
CA VAL A 178 9.99 10.96 0.66
C VAL A 178 8.48 10.68 0.61
N GLU A 179 7.94 10.16 1.71
CA GLU A 179 6.51 9.90 1.88
C GLU A 179 5.66 11.16 1.63
N MET A 180 6.03 12.30 2.22
CA MET A 180 5.32 13.57 2.03
C MET A 180 5.46 14.12 0.61
N THR A 181 6.61 13.92 -0.04
CA THR A 181 6.81 14.36 -1.43
C THR A 181 5.96 13.55 -2.40
N GLU A 182 5.87 12.23 -2.19
CA GLU A 182 4.97 11.36 -2.95
C GLU A 182 3.51 11.75 -2.74
N MET A 183 3.10 11.98 -1.48
CA MET A 183 1.75 12.43 -1.17
C MET A 183 1.43 13.78 -1.81
N ALA A 184 2.35 14.75 -1.77
CA ALA A 184 2.20 16.04 -2.43
C ALA A 184 2.02 15.89 -3.94
N ASN A 185 2.79 15.00 -4.59
CA ASN A 185 2.64 14.71 -6.00
C ASN A 185 1.24 14.16 -6.34
N ILE A 186 0.71 13.26 -5.51
CA ILE A 186 -0.64 12.73 -5.65
C ILE A 186 -1.67 13.86 -5.53
N LEU A 187 -1.59 14.67 -4.47
CA LEU A 187 -2.56 15.75 -4.23
C LEU A 187 -2.55 16.82 -5.34
N HIS A 188 -1.40 17.08 -5.97
CA HIS A 188 -1.27 18.06 -7.05
C HIS A 188 -1.72 17.54 -8.42
N GLN A 189 -1.58 16.25 -8.70
CA GLN A 189 -1.78 15.70 -10.04
C GLN A 189 -3.01 14.80 -10.18
N ALA A 190 -3.54 14.26 -9.08
CA ALA A 190 -4.73 13.43 -9.14
C ALA A 190 -5.93 14.26 -9.60
N THR A 191 -6.72 13.69 -10.48
CA THR A 191 -7.99 14.26 -10.94
C THR A 191 -9.15 13.46 -10.35
N ALA A 192 -10.36 13.95 -10.60
CA ALA A 192 -11.58 13.21 -10.31
C ALA A 192 -11.58 11.78 -10.89
N ASN A 193 -10.95 11.56 -12.04
CA ASN A 193 -10.92 10.25 -12.73
C ASN A 193 -9.73 9.37 -12.33
N SER A 194 -8.88 9.84 -11.41
CA SER A 194 -7.71 9.06 -11.00
C SER A 194 -8.09 7.99 -9.97
N LEU A 195 -7.41 6.86 -10.05
CA LEU A 195 -7.41 5.83 -9.01
C LEU A 195 -6.22 6.08 -8.07
N VAL A 196 -6.48 6.30 -6.78
CA VAL A 196 -5.48 6.66 -5.77
C VAL A 196 -5.43 5.60 -4.68
N LEU A 197 -4.25 5.03 -4.43
CA LEU A 197 -4.01 4.04 -3.38
C LEU A 197 -3.06 4.65 -2.36
N ILE A 198 -3.50 4.74 -1.10
CA ILE A 198 -2.69 5.26 0.01
C ILE A 198 -2.62 4.18 1.08
N ASP A 199 -1.40 3.84 1.51
CA ASP A 199 -1.16 2.85 2.55
C ASP A 199 -0.36 3.50 3.68
N GLU A 200 -1.00 3.65 4.84
CA GLU A 200 -0.35 3.95 6.12
C GLU A 200 0.46 5.26 6.14
N ILE A 201 -0.08 6.31 5.52
CA ILE A 201 0.48 7.67 5.52
C ILE A 201 0.59 8.25 6.94
N GLY A 202 1.68 8.96 7.24
CA GLY A 202 1.88 9.70 8.49
C GLY A 202 2.56 8.89 9.61
N ARG A 203 3.03 7.66 9.35
CA ARG A 203 3.67 6.82 10.38
C ARG A 203 5.07 7.26 10.80
N GLY A 204 5.77 8.02 9.96
CA GLY A 204 7.15 8.46 10.21
C GLY A 204 7.31 9.67 11.13
N THR A 205 6.23 10.16 11.77
CA THR A 205 6.22 11.38 12.60
C THR A 205 5.44 11.17 13.91
N SER A 206 5.25 12.23 14.71
CA SER A 206 4.46 12.18 15.94
C SER A 206 3.03 11.69 15.64
N THR A 207 2.42 10.95 16.58
CA THR A 207 1.10 10.33 16.35
C THR A 207 0.04 11.35 15.95
N TYR A 208 0.01 12.51 16.62
CA TYR A 208 -0.96 13.56 16.34
C TYR A 208 -0.66 14.31 15.03
N ASP A 209 0.60 14.58 14.70
CA ASP A 209 0.94 15.19 13.41
C ASP A 209 0.61 14.24 12.25
N GLY A 210 0.94 12.95 12.41
CA GLY A 210 0.67 11.91 11.42
C GLY A 210 -0.83 11.72 11.19
N LEU A 211 -1.61 11.65 12.27
CA LEU A 211 -3.07 11.61 12.21
C LEU A 211 -3.64 12.85 11.51
N SER A 212 -3.18 14.05 11.90
CA SER A 212 -3.66 15.32 11.35
C SER A 212 -3.39 15.43 9.85
N LEU A 213 -2.19 15.03 9.41
CA LEU A 213 -1.83 14.99 7.99
C LEU A 213 -2.64 13.95 7.22
N ALA A 214 -2.78 12.73 7.75
CA ALA A 214 -3.58 11.68 7.13
C ALA A 214 -5.04 12.12 6.96
N TRP A 215 -5.61 12.75 7.99
CA TRP A 215 -6.96 13.30 7.96
C TRP A 215 -7.11 14.38 6.89
N ALA A 216 -6.24 15.39 6.89
CA ALA A 216 -6.28 16.49 5.92
C ALA A 216 -6.11 15.99 4.48
N CYS A 217 -5.25 15.01 4.26
CA CYS A 217 -5.07 14.39 2.95
C CYS A 217 -6.32 13.62 2.49
N ALA A 218 -6.92 12.82 3.38
CA ALA A 218 -8.16 12.09 3.09
C ALA A 218 -9.31 13.05 2.79
N GLU A 219 -9.46 14.13 3.57
CA GLU A 219 -10.47 15.16 3.34
C GLU A 219 -10.26 15.88 2.01
N TRP A 220 -9.02 16.24 1.67
CA TRP A 220 -8.70 16.85 0.37
C TRP A 220 -9.09 15.94 -0.80
N LEU A 221 -8.75 14.65 -0.73
CA LEU A 221 -9.09 13.68 -1.77
C LEU A 221 -10.59 13.45 -1.86
N ALA A 222 -11.33 13.48 -0.75
CA ALA A 222 -12.77 13.30 -0.73
C ALA A 222 -13.55 14.56 -1.19
N GLN A 223 -13.13 15.75 -0.80
CA GLN A 223 -13.91 16.98 -1.07
C GLN A 223 -13.44 17.72 -2.32
N LYS A 224 -12.11 17.87 -2.49
CA LYS A 224 -11.52 18.71 -3.54
C LYS A 224 -11.26 17.91 -4.80
N THR A 225 -10.46 16.85 -4.70
CA THR A 225 -10.10 16.02 -5.86
C THR A 225 -11.26 15.11 -6.28
N ARG A 226 -11.95 14.53 -5.29
CA ARG A 226 -12.99 13.51 -5.44
C ARG A 226 -12.52 12.27 -6.23
N SER A 227 -11.23 11.93 -6.19
CA SER A 227 -10.67 10.77 -6.90
C SER A 227 -11.22 9.45 -6.37
N LEU A 228 -11.19 8.39 -7.18
CA LEU A 228 -11.47 7.03 -6.71
C LEU A 228 -10.31 6.56 -5.84
N THR A 229 -10.52 6.45 -4.54
CA THR A 229 -9.47 6.41 -3.53
C THR A 229 -9.66 5.22 -2.59
N LEU A 230 -8.59 4.47 -2.40
CA LEU A 230 -8.46 3.44 -1.37
C LEU A 230 -7.44 3.94 -0.35
N PHE A 231 -7.89 4.21 0.87
CA PHE A 231 -7.08 4.81 1.92
C PHE A 231 -6.93 3.82 3.06
N ALA A 232 -5.89 2.99 3.02
CA ALA A 232 -5.56 2.10 4.11
C ALA A 232 -4.86 2.84 5.25
N THR A 233 -5.35 2.65 6.46
CA THR A 233 -4.85 3.36 7.64
C THR A 233 -4.83 2.46 8.89
N HIS A 234 -3.99 2.86 9.83
CA HIS A 234 -3.96 2.34 11.20
C HIS A 234 -4.70 3.25 12.19
N TYR A 235 -4.90 4.52 11.81
CA TYR A 235 -5.59 5.50 12.61
C TYR A 235 -7.08 5.19 12.63
N PHE A 236 -7.57 4.75 13.78
CA PHE A 236 -8.97 4.41 13.95
C PHE A 236 -9.87 5.64 13.90
N GLU A 237 -9.33 6.80 14.28
CA GLU A 237 -10.00 8.10 14.26
C GLU A 237 -10.53 8.44 12.86
N LEU A 238 -9.82 8.07 11.79
CA LEU A 238 -10.24 8.28 10.39
C LEU A 238 -11.54 7.53 10.04
N THR A 239 -11.96 6.55 10.83
CA THR A 239 -13.23 5.83 10.62
C THR A 239 -14.46 6.70 10.89
N SER A 240 -14.30 7.87 11.50
CA SER A 240 -15.38 8.85 11.66
C SER A 240 -15.60 9.72 10.41
N LEU A 241 -14.68 9.70 9.43
CA LEU A 241 -14.79 10.50 8.19
C LEU A 241 -16.10 10.27 7.40
N PRO A 242 -16.64 9.03 7.24
CA PRO A 242 -17.92 8.82 6.56
C PRO A 242 -19.10 9.56 7.17
N GLU A 243 -19.06 9.87 8.48
CA GLU A 243 -20.12 10.62 9.16
C GLU A 243 -20.07 12.12 8.81
N GLN A 244 -18.89 12.61 8.45
CA GLN A 244 -18.62 14.03 8.20
C GLN A 244 -18.58 14.36 6.70
N LEU A 245 -18.16 13.41 5.87
CA LEU A 245 -17.86 13.63 4.45
C LEU A 245 -18.70 12.74 3.54
N LYS A 246 -19.42 13.36 2.61
CA LYS A 246 -20.15 12.65 1.56
C LYS A 246 -19.16 11.98 0.60
N GLY A 247 -19.45 10.73 0.23
CA GLY A 247 -18.61 9.98 -0.71
C GLY A 247 -17.52 9.13 -0.07
N VAL A 248 -17.41 9.18 1.27
CA VAL A 248 -16.49 8.37 2.05
C VAL A 248 -17.25 7.20 2.68
N ALA A 249 -16.67 6.00 2.65
CA ALA A 249 -17.22 4.82 3.32
C ALA A 249 -16.11 4.03 4.02
N ASN A 250 -16.45 3.34 5.11
CA ASN A 250 -15.53 2.43 5.78
C ASN A 250 -15.66 1.03 5.21
N VAL A 251 -14.51 0.39 5.01
CA VAL A 251 -14.41 -1.07 4.88
C VAL A 251 -13.30 -1.57 5.79
N HIS A 252 -13.35 -2.85 6.14
CA HIS A 252 -12.29 -3.49 6.92
C HIS A 252 -12.03 -4.92 6.48
N LEU A 253 -10.83 -5.40 6.75
CA LEU A 253 -10.51 -6.83 6.61
C LEU A 253 -10.71 -7.54 7.95
N ASP A 254 -11.53 -8.59 7.91
CA ASP A 254 -11.94 -9.33 9.10
C ASP A 254 -10.81 -10.21 9.67
N ALA A 255 -10.78 -10.33 11.00
CA ALA A 255 -9.88 -11.19 11.74
C ALA A 255 -10.60 -11.76 12.97
N ARG A 256 -10.50 -13.07 13.16
CA ARG A 256 -11.14 -13.78 14.28
C ARG A 256 -10.12 -14.28 15.28
N GLU A 257 -10.41 -14.06 16.55
CA GLU A 257 -9.67 -14.69 17.65
C GLU A 257 -10.24 -16.08 17.91
N HIS A 258 -9.37 -17.09 17.95
CA HIS A 258 -9.71 -18.46 18.28
C HIS A 258 -8.61 -19.07 19.16
N ASN A 259 -8.95 -19.45 20.40
CA ASN A 259 -8.05 -20.14 21.34
C ASN A 259 -6.66 -19.48 21.45
N ASP A 260 -6.60 -18.20 21.79
CA ASP A 260 -5.38 -17.36 21.89
C ASP A 260 -4.61 -17.12 20.58
N ASN A 261 -5.12 -17.62 19.44
CA ASN A 261 -4.56 -17.37 18.11
C ASN A 261 -5.47 -16.44 17.30
N ILE A 262 -4.87 -15.65 16.40
CA ILE A 262 -5.60 -14.81 15.44
C ILE A 262 -5.60 -15.49 14.06
N VAL A 263 -6.78 -15.59 13.46
CA VAL A 263 -6.98 -16.08 12.10
C VAL A 263 -7.42 -14.91 11.24
N PHE A 264 -6.63 -14.59 10.22
CA PHE A 264 -6.97 -13.57 9.23
C PHE A 264 -7.91 -14.18 8.19
N MET A 265 -9.12 -13.62 8.05
CA MET A 265 -10.12 -14.13 7.11
C MET A 265 -9.87 -13.63 5.69
N HIS A 266 -9.05 -12.59 5.53
CA HIS A 266 -8.73 -11.94 4.25
C HIS A 266 -9.96 -11.51 3.44
N THR A 267 -11.11 -11.37 4.11
CA THR A 267 -12.39 -11.00 3.51
C THR A 267 -12.70 -9.55 3.90
N VAL A 268 -13.04 -8.74 2.91
CA VAL A 268 -13.47 -7.35 3.09
C VAL A 268 -14.93 -7.32 3.53
N GLN A 269 -15.21 -6.51 4.56
CA GLN A 269 -16.53 -6.27 5.10
C GLN A 269 -16.81 -4.76 5.14
N GLU A 270 -18.09 -4.40 5.04
CA GLU A 270 -18.54 -3.02 5.19
C GLU A 270 -18.41 -2.55 6.65
N GLY A 271 -18.19 -1.24 6.84
CA GLY A 271 -18.06 -0.62 8.15
C GLY A 271 -16.62 -0.59 8.67
N ALA A 272 -16.45 0.06 9.83
CA ALA A 272 -15.17 0.17 10.50
C ALA A 272 -14.82 -1.12 11.26
N ALA A 273 -13.53 -1.44 11.38
CA ALA A 273 -13.08 -2.53 12.25
C ALA A 273 -13.46 -2.26 13.71
N SER A 274 -14.04 -3.21 14.42
CA SER A 274 -14.50 -2.99 15.80
C SER A 274 -13.37 -2.86 16.84
N LYS A 275 -12.17 -3.38 16.54
CA LYS A 275 -11.04 -3.46 17.49
C LYS A 275 -9.69 -3.44 16.77
N SER A 276 -8.66 -2.94 17.46
CA SER A 276 -7.26 -3.12 17.04
C SER A 276 -6.73 -4.47 17.52
N TYR A 277 -6.10 -5.23 16.63
CA TYR A 277 -5.57 -6.57 16.92
C TYR A 277 -4.06 -6.57 17.20
N GLY A 278 -3.45 -5.40 17.46
CA GLY A 278 -1.99 -5.29 17.65
C GLY A 278 -1.45 -6.22 18.74
N LEU A 279 -2.15 -6.32 19.88
CA LEU A 279 -1.74 -7.21 20.98
C LEU A 279 -1.92 -8.70 20.66
N ALA A 280 -2.92 -9.06 19.84
CA ALA A 280 -3.13 -10.43 19.39
C ALA A 280 -2.01 -10.85 18.40
N VAL A 281 -1.60 -9.95 17.50
CA VAL A 281 -0.46 -10.17 16.60
C VAL A 281 0.85 -10.31 17.38
N ALA A 282 1.06 -9.52 18.44
CA ALA A 282 2.23 -9.66 19.30
C ALA A 282 2.29 -11.04 19.99
N SER A 283 1.14 -11.57 20.42
CA SER A 283 1.04 -12.93 20.97
C SER A 283 1.42 -14.00 19.92
N LEU A 284 0.92 -13.85 18.69
CA LEU A 284 1.27 -14.73 17.56
C LEU A 284 2.77 -14.69 17.23
N ALA A 285 3.40 -13.52 17.35
CA ALA A 285 4.84 -13.34 17.13
C ALA A 285 5.72 -13.93 18.25
N GLY A 286 5.11 -14.51 19.30
CA GLY A 286 5.84 -15.14 20.40
C GLY A 286 6.29 -14.18 21.50
N VAL A 287 5.70 -12.98 21.58
CA VAL A 287 5.99 -12.05 22.70
C VAL A 287 5.56 -12.70 24.03
N PRO A 288 6.38 -12.64 25.09
CA PRO A 288 6.08 -13.31 26.36
C PRO A 288 4.71 -12.92 26.92
N LYS A 289 3.94 -13.91 27.40
CA LYS A 289 2.57 -13.71 27.92
C LYS A 289 2.48 -12.62 28.99
N GLN A 290 3.51 -12.48 29.83
CA GLN A 290 3.58 -11.44 30.85
C GLN A 290 3.64 -10.02 30.25
N VAL A 291 4.41 -9.84 29.17
CA VAL A 291 4.51 -8.56 28.44
C VAL A 291 3.18 -8.23 27.77
N VAL A 292 2.54 -9.20 27.11
CA VAL A 292 1.21 -9.00 26.50
C VAL A 292 0.17 -8.64 27.57
N LYS A 293 0.22 -9.25 28.76
CA LYS A 293 -0.66 -8.92 29.87
C LYS A 293 -0.49 -7.48 30.36
N LEU A 294 0.76 -7.03 30.53
CA LEU A 294 1.07 -5.64 30.89
C LEU A 294 0.60 -4.65 29.82
N ALA A 295 0.80 -4.99 28.54
CA ALA A 295 0.34 -4.17 27.42
C ALA A 295 -1.20 -4.07 27.38
N LYS A 296 -1.93 -5.17 27.64
CA LYS A 296 -3.40 -5.16 27.77
C LYS A 296 -3.88 -4.24 28.89
N GLN A 297 -3.22 -4.27 30.05
CA GLN A 297 -3.55 -3.37 31.17
C GLN A 297 -3.32 -1.90 30.79
N LYS A 298 -2.20 -1.59 30.15
CA LYS A 298 -1.88 -0.23 29.72
C LYS A 298 -2.85 0.28 28.65
N LEU A 299 -3.23 -0.58 27.70
CA LEU A 299 -4.22 -0.25 26.66
C LEU A 299 -5.57 0.13 27.28
N ALA A 300 -6.06 -0.66 28.25
CA ALA A 300 -7.31 -0.36 28.94
C ALA A 300 -7.28 1.01 29.65
N THR A 301 -6.13 1.38 30.25
CA THR A 301 -5.97 2.73 30.84
C THR A 301 -5.99 3.83 29.77
N LEU A 302 -5.36 3.63 28.62
CA LEU A 302 -5.33 4.61 27.54
C LEU A 302 -6.72 4.80 26.90
N GLU A 303 -7.46 3.71 26.70
CA GLU A 303 -8.84 3.74 26.18
C GLU A 303 -9.79 4.46 27.15
N GLN A 304 -9.61 4.30 28.46
CA GLN A 304 -10.40 5.04 29.46
C GLN A 304 -10.12 6.56 29.39
N ILE A 305 -8.85 6.95 29.21
CA ILE A 305 -8.46 8.36 29.09
C ILE A 305 -9.05 8.96 27.80
N SER A 306 -8.98 8.25 26.67
CA SER A 306 -9.52 8.75 25.40
C SER A 306 -11.05 8.86 25.41
N HIS A 307 -11.76 7.93 26.07
CA HIS A 307 -13.21 8.03 26.21
C HIS A 307 -13.67 9.18 27.12
N GLN A 308 -12.91 9.51 28.17
CA GLN A 308 -13.23 10.67 29.03
C GLN A 308 -13.06 12.01 28.32
N THR A 309 -12.16 12.11 27.34
CA THR A 309 -11.97 13.33 26.54
C THR A 309 -13.04 13.52 25.46
N VAL A 310 -13.65 12.45 24.93
CA VAL A 310 -14.61 12.54 23.81
C VAL A 310 -16.04 12.88 24.25
N ASP A 311 -16.43 12.57 25.49
CA ASP A 311 -17.78 12.92 26.01
C ASP A 311 -17.94 14.41 26.39
N LEU A 312 -16.87 15.20 26.35
CA LEU A 312 -16.90 16.65 26.61
C LEU A 312 -17.25 17.50 25.35
N ASP A 313 -17.20 16.93 24.15
CA ASP A 313 -17.32 17.66 22.86
C ASP A 313 -18.68 17.52 22.13
N LYS A 314 -19.77 17.20 22.85
CA LYS A 314 -21.11 17.04 22.24
C LYS A 314 -21.95 18.32 22.08
N ASN A 315 -21.34 19.51 22.02
CA ASN A 315 -22.04 20.75 21.67
C ASN A 315 -21.32 21.50 20.52
N PRO A 316 -21.93 21.63 19.33
CA PRO A 316 -21.30 22.30 18.21
C PRO A 316 -21.71 23.77 18.15
N GLN A 317 -20.86 24.69 18.65
CA GLN A 317 -20.81 26.06 18.16
C GLN A 317 -19.58 26.82 18.67
N GLU A 318 -18.80 27.32 17.69
CA GLU A 318 -17.92 28.50 17.75
C GLU A 318 -16.88 28.59 18.88
N SER A 319 -15.61 28.25 18.57
CA SER A 319 -14.38 29.03 18.86
C SER A 319 -13.14 28.12 18.91
N LEU A 320 -12.37 28.04 17.82
CA LEU A 320 -11.17 27.18 17.76
C LEU A 320 -9.84 27.91 18.05
N PHE A 321 -9.86 29.04 18.76
CA PHE A 321 -8.66 29.78 19.16
C PHE A 321 -8.82 30.50 20.50
N GLU A 322 -9.14 29.79 21.57
CA GLU A 322 -8.76 30.20 22.92
C GLU A 322 -8.29 28.97 23.68
N ILE A 323 -7.04 28.99 24.14
CA ILE A 323 -6.51 27.99 25.06
C ILE A 323 -7.07 28.35 26.45
N PRO A 324 -7.95 27.54 27.07
CA PRO A 324 -8.31 27.78 28.46
C PRO A 324 -7.20 27.20 29.33
N ASN A 325 -6.33 28.07 29.84
CA ASN A 325 -5.68 27.84 31.12
C ASN A 325 -6.78 27.73 32.18
N ASN A 326 -7.30 26.53 32.41
CA ASN A 326 -7.94 26.09 33.66
C ASN A 326 -8.39 24.64 33.52
N ILE A 327 -7.46 23.71 33.70
CA ILE A 327 -7.81 22.38 34.20
C ILE A 327 -8.02 22.57 35.71
N ILE A 328 -9.24 22.88 36.12
CA ILE A 328 -9.65 22.67 37.51
C ILE A 328 -9.81 21.16 37.66
N MET A 329 -8.72 20.47 38.02
CA MET A 329 -8.85 19.18 38.66
C MET A 329 -9.52 19.46 40.00
N ASP A 330 -10.66 18.85 40.29
CA ASP A 330 -11.18 18.82 41.66
C ASP A 330 -10.07 18.26 42.55
N THR A 331 -9.45 19.13 43.33
CA THR A 331 -8.37 18.77 44.24
C THR A 331 -8.96 17.82 45.29
N PRO A 332 -8.37 16.63 45.50
CA PRO A 332 -8.81 15.76 46.57
C PRO A 332 -8.83 16.55 47.89
N PRO A 333 -9.87 16.42 48.75
CA PRO A 333 -9.98 17.20 49.99
C PRO A 333 -8.75 17.07 50.90
N ALA A 334 -8.02 15.96 50.80
CA ALA A 334 -6.75 15.75 51.49
C ALA A 334 -5.61 16.65 50.98
N LEU A 335 -5.57 16.97 49.68
CA LEU A 335 -4.51 17.77 49.07
C LEU A 335 -4.61 19.25 49.46
N GLU A 336 -5.83 19.80 49.48
CA GLU A 336 -6.09 21.16 50.00
C GLU A 336 -5.75 21.28 51.48
N MET A 337 -6.09 20.25 52.26
CA MET A 337 -5.80 20.23 53.69
C MET A 337 -4.30 20.14 53.97
N LEU A 338 -3.54 19.48 53.08
CA LEU A 338 -2.09 19.37 53.17
C LEU A 338 -1.38 20.69 52.77
N GLN A 339 -1.90 21.41 51.78
CA GLN A 339 -1.39 22.73 51.39
C GLN A 339 -1.55 23.78 52.49
N ASN A 340 -2.58 23.65 53.34
CA ASN A 340 -2.86 24.59 54.43
C ASN A 340 -2.13 24.25 55.74
N ILE A 341 -1.33 23.18 55.79
CA ILE A 341 -0.54 22.82 56.98
C ILE A 341 0.82 23.52 56.90
N ASN A 342 1.13 24.33 57.92
CA ASN A 342 2.47 24.86 58.16
C ASN A 342 3.21 24.00 59.21
N PRO A 343 4.20 23.17 58.82
CA PRO A 343 4.85 22.24 59.74
C PRO A 343 5.61 22.93 60.88
N ASP A 344 6.12 24.14 60.65
CA ASP A 344 6.96 24.87 61.60
C ASP A 344 6.17 25.48 62.77
N GLU A 345 4.84 25.54 62.65
CA GLU A 345 3.93 26.10 63.66
C GLU A 345 3.15 25.03 64.44
N LEU A 346 3.37 23.74 64.14
CA LEU A 346 2.66 22.64 64.78
C LEU A 346 3.48 22.02 65.91
N THR A 347 2.83 21.82 67.05
CA THR A 347 3.40 20.95 68.09
C THR A 347 3.36 19.48 67.64
N PRO A 348 4.26 18.61 68.16
CA PRO A 348 4.31 17.20 67.76
C PRO A 348 2.97 16.45 67.86
N ARG A 349 2.13 16.82 68.84
CA ARG A 349 0.80 16.23 69.01
C ARG A 349 -0.20 16.71 67.95
N GLN A 350 -0.16 17.99 67.59
CA GLN A 350 -1.02 18.55 66.54
C GLN A 350 -0.63 18.04 65.14
N ALA A 351 0.67 17.83 64.90
CA ALA A 351 1.14 17.21 63.66
C ALA A 351 0.62 15.77 63.51
N LEU A 352 0.63 14.99 64.60
CA LEU A 352 0.09 13.63 64.60
C LEU A 352 -1.43 13.61 64.36
N ASP A 353 -2.18 14.52 65.00
CA ASP A 353 -3.64 14.64 64.80
C ASP A 353 -3.99 15.08 63.36
N ALA A 354 -3.16 15.95 62.74
CA ALA A 354 -3.33 16.35 61.35
C ALA A 354 -3.13 15.18 60.38
N LEU A 355 -2.17 14.29 60.65
CA LEU A 355 -1.95 13.07 59.86
C LEU A 355 -3.13 12.10 59.93
N TYR A 356 -3.74 11.92 61.10
CA TYR A 356 -4.96 11.10 61.23
C TYR A 356 -6.13 11.70 60.44
N LYS A 357 -6.32 13.02 60.48
CA LYS A 357 -7.36 13.71 59.70
C LYS A 357 -7.13 13.64 58.19
N LEU A 358 -5.88 13.67 57.74
CA LEU A 358 -5.53 13.48 56.33
C LEU A 358 -5.83 12.05 55.87
N LYS A 359 -5.56 11.05 56.73
CA LYS A 359 -5.87 9.64 56.45
C LYS A 359 -7.37 9.37 56.31
N ASP A 360 -8.19 10.06 57.09
CA ASP A 360 -9.66 9.93 57.00
C ASP A 360 -10.27 10.58 55.75
N LYS A 361 -9.51 11.43 55.04
CA LYS A 361 -9.95 12.18 53.84
C LYS A 361 -9.31 11.71 52.52
N LEU A 362 -8.43 10.71 52.59
CA LEU A 362 -7.91 9.93 51.46
C LEU A 362 -8.86 8.76 51.20
#